data_AF-A0A084TE04-F1
#
_entry.id   AF-A0A084TE04-F1
#
_cell.length_a   1.000
_cell.length_b   1.000
_cell.length_c   1.000
_cell.angle_alpha   90.00
_cell.angle_beta   90.00
_cell.angle_gamma   90.00
#
_symmetry.space_group_name_H-M   'P 1'
#
loop_
_entity.id
_entity.type
_entity.pdbx_description
1 polymer ?
#
loop_
_entity_poly.entity_id
_entity_poly.type
_entity_poly.pdbx_seq_one_letter_code
_entity_poly.pdbx_strand_id
1 'polypeptide(L)'
;MTCLSAYLLLACTSYPDEGTGGIAENYAGSDFSPVMPDEPLGPEHGLRFDWKLAALHLDSLIEEGAQWCFPAAVLQAQEKQNRIARELEGGLWIDAANDIVIQRKKLNDLELRLDYVLNEATCAPPLKGKDFDDLMQVVKRIYHLLNVDNQFAYNSIEVNPKYMGHLAEAANILKQHPTIRLSVTGHADATGGTEYNEKIAKGRAQQVKRYLTIFGLAPGRIETHSLGEELPLYQGDSPGVRLTNRRVSIEVIADKNSNATQGAL
;
A
#
# COMPACT_ATOMS: atom_id res chain seq x y z
N MET A 1 -50.68 -51.20 7.81
CA MET A 1 -50.33 -49.79 8.08
C MET A 1 -48.86 -49.62 7.72
N THR A 2 -48.59 -49.31 6.46
CA THR A 2 -47.23 -49.21 5.90
C THR A 2 -47.01 -47.83 5.32
N CYS A 3 -45.83 -47.29 5.62
CA CYS A 3 -45.30 -45.99 5.28
C CYS A 3 -45.43 -45.61 3.80
N LEU A 4 -45.79 -44.35 3.54
CA LEU A 4 -45.39 -43.62 2.34
C LEU A 4 -45.29 -42.12 2.68
N SER A 5 -44.13 -41.73 3.20
CA SER A 5 -43.72 -40.33 3.32
C SER A 5 -43.00 -39.94 2.04
N ALA A 6 -43.72 -39.27 1.14
CA ALA A 6 -43.15 -38.67 -0.07
C ALA A 6 -42.40 -37.38 0.30
N TYR A 7 -41.06 -37.43 0.24
CA TYR A 7 -40.22 -36.24 0.26
C TYR A 7 -40.25 -35.58 -1.12
N LEU A 8 -41.02 -34.50 -1.27
CA LEU A 8 -40.91 -33.58 -2.40
C LEU A 8 -39.76 -32.61 -2.12
N LEU A 9 -38.61 -32.84 -2.75
CA LEU A 9 -37.55 -31.84 -2.87
C LEU A 9 -38.00 -30.79 -3.90
N LEU A 10 -38.55 -29.68 -3.41
CA LEU A 10 -38.66 -28.45 -4.21
C LEU A 10 -37.25 -27.86 -4.34
N ALA A 11 -36.60 -28.09 -5.48
CA ALA A 11 -35.44 -27.32 -5.87
C ALA A 11 -35.90 -25.91 -6.25
N CYS A 12 -35.67 -24.93 -5.37
CA CYS A 12 -35.82 -23.52 -5.72
C CYS A 12 -34.68 -23.14 -6.68
N THR A 13 -34.98 -23.04 -7.97
CA THR A 13 -34.12 -22.31 -8.90
C THR A 13 -34.39 -20.82 -8.68
N SER A 14 -33.62 -20.15 -7.81
CA SER A 14 -33.63 -18.69 -7.76
C SER A 14 -32.82 -18.18 -8.95
N TYR A 15 -33.49 -17.68 -9.97
CA TYR A 15 -32.83 -16.88 -11.00
C TYR A 15 -32.56 -15.50 -10.38
N PRO A 16 -31.31 -14.99 -10.37
CA PRO A 16 -31.04 -13.66 -9.86
C PRO A 16 -31.73 -12.61 -10.73
N ASP A 17 -32.12 -11.48 -10.12
CA ASP A 17 -32.61 -10.32 -10.86
C ASP A 17 -31.55 -9.86 -11.89
N GLU A 18 -32.03 -9.36 -13.02
CA GLU A 18 -31.23 -8.99 -14.18
C GLU A 18 -29.96 -8.21 -13.79
N GLY A 19 -28.79 -8.75 -14.15
CA GLY A 19 -27.50 -8.05 -14.00
C GLY A 19 -26.56 -8.57 -12.92
N THR A 20 -26.77 -9.76 -12.35
CA THR A 20 -25.70 -10.48 -11.63
C THR A 20 -25.50 -11.86 -12.24
N GLY A 21 -24.63 -11.94 -13.24
CA GLY A 21 -24.12 -13.23 -13.71
C GLY A 21 -23.37 -13.92 -12.58
N GLY A 22 -23.44 -15.25 -12.56
CA GLY A 22 -22.75 -16.07 -11.58
C GLY A 22 -21.23 -16.08 -11.81
N ILE A 23 -20.59 -17.20 -11.46
CA ILE A 23 -19.15 -17.49 -11.70
C ILE A 23 -18.64 -17.24 -13.15
N ALA A 24 -19.54 -16.90 -14.08
CA ALA A 24 -19.28 -16.50 -15.47
C ALA A 24 -19.01 -14.99 -15.65
N GLU A 25 -18.65 -14.23 -14.61
CA GLU A 25 -18.29 -12.80 -14.78
C GLU A 25 -16.76 -12.59 -14.81
N ASN A 26 -15.99 -13.55 -14.30
CA ASN A 26 -14.53 -13.51 -14.31
C ASN A 26 -13.97 -14.22 -15.54
N TYR A 27 -13.99 -13.54 -16.70
CA TYR A 27 -13.22 -13.92 -17.89
C TYR A 27 -11.85 -13.26 -17.96
N ALA A 28 -11.35 -12.72 -16.84
CA ALA A 28 -10.02 -12.09 -16.73
C ALA A 28 -8.84 -13.02 -17.10
N GLY A 29 -9.11 -14.27 -17.46
CA GLY A 29 -8.14 -15.25 -17.98
C GLY A 29 -8.67 -16.10 -19.14
N SER A 30 -9.59 -15.60 -19.97
CA SER A 30 -9.97 -16.27 -21.21
C SER A 30 -8.83 -16.21 -22.22
N ASP A 31 -7.84 -17.09 -22.04
CA ASP A 31 -6.66 -17.22 -22.90
C ASP A 31 -7.02 -17.95 -24.20
N PHE A 32 -7.94 -17.36 -24.97
CA PHE A 32 -8.18 -17.82 -26.34
C PHE A 32 -7.07 -17.26 -27.22
N SER A 33 -6.24 -18.15 -27.77
CA SER A 33 -5.27 -17.79 -28.79
C SER A 33 -6.03 -17.30 -30.03
N PRO A 34 -5.69 -16.12 -30.59
CA PRO A 34 -6.34 -15.59 -31.79
C PRO A 34 -6.11 -16.48 -33.02
N VAL A 35 -5.13 -17.39 -32.96
CA VAL A 35 -4.86 -18.40 -33.97
C VAL A 35 -4.68 -19.76 -33.30
N MET A 36 -5.46 -20.75 -33.73
CA MET A 36 -5.30 -22.14 -33.29
C MET A 36 -4.54 -22.89 -34.39
N PRO A 37 -3.43 -23.60 -34.07
CA PRO A 37 -2.62 -24.30 -35.09
C PRO A 37 -3.39 -25.36 -35.88
N ASP A 38 -4.43 -25.91 -35.28
CA ASP A 38 -5.18 -27.07 -35.78
C ASP A 38 -6.51 -26.69 -36.46
N GLU A 39 -6.83 -25.40 -36.60
CA GLU A 39 -8.06 -24.92 -37.25
C GLU A 39 -7.75 -24.16 -38.56
N PRO A 40 -8.53 -24.36 -39.64
CA PRO A 40 -8.40 -23.57 -40.85
C PRO A 40 -8.79 -22.10 -40.57
N LEU A 41 -8.04 -21.15 -41.15
CA LEU A 41 -8.33 -19.72 -41.02
C LEU A 41 -9.69 -19.39 -41.68
N GLY A 42 -10.72 -19.22 -40.84
CA GLY A 42 -12.02 -18.67 -41.24
C GLY A 42 -12.29 -17.26 -40.71
N PRO A 43 -13.46 -16.67 -41.04
CA PRO A 43 -13.84 -15.31 -40.63
C PRO A 43 -13.80 -15.07 -39.12
N GLU A 44 -14.02 -16.10 -38.32
CA GLU A 44 -13.99 -16.09 -36.85
C GLU A 44 -12.61 -15.75 -36.27
N HIS A 45 -11.53 -16.07 -36.98
CA HIS A 45 -10.16 -15.71 -36.58
C HIS A 45 -9.95 -14.19 -36.59
N GLY A 46 -10.55 -13.50 -37.57
CA GLY A 46 -10.51 -12.05 -37.65
C GLY A 46 -11.16 -11.37 -36.43
N LEU A 47 -12.30 -11.90 -35.97
CA LEU A 47 -13.00 -11.36 -34.80
C LEU A 47 -12.24 -11.57 -33.49
N ARG A 48 -11.61 -12.74 -33.30
CA ARG A 48 -10.77 -13.01 -32.13
C ARG A 48 -9.54 -12.10 -32.10
N PHE A 49 -8.88 -11.92 -33.25
CA PHE A 49 -7.78 -10.97 -33.39
C PHE A 49 -8.24 -9.55 -33.08
N ASP A 50 -9.39 -9.15 -33.63
CA ASP A 50 -9.92 -7.80 -33.45
C ASP A 50 -10.29 -7.49 -31.99
N TRP A 51 -10.87 -8.46 -31.29
CA TRP A 51 -11.13 -8.41 -29.86
C TRP A 51 -9.83 -8.29 -29.05
N LYS A 52 -8.80 -9.07 -29.38
CA LYS A 52 -7.50 -9.02 -28.70
C LYS A 52 -6.82 -7.66 -28.90
N LEU A 53 -6.90 -7.10 -30.10
CA LEU A 53 -6.38 -5.76 -30.39
C LEU A 53 -7.12 -4.69 -29.56
N ALA A 54 -8.45 -4.80 -29.43
CA ALA A 54 -9.22 -3.90 -28.58
C ALA A 54 -8.86 -4.05 -27.09
N ALA A 55 -8.57 -5.27 -26.62
CA ALA A 55 -8.09 -5.50 -25.25
C ALA A 55 -6.75 -4.78 -25.01
N LEU A 56 -5.78 -4.96 -25.91
CA LEU A 56 -4.47 -4.33 -25.82
C LEU A 56 -4.55 -2.80 -25.86
N HIS A 57 -5.48 -2.24 -26.65
CA HIS A 57 -5.73 -0.81 -26.67
C HIS A 57 -6.26 -0.33 -25.30
N LEU A 58 -7.26 -1.02 -24.73
CA LEU A 58 -7.76 -0.69 -23.39
C LEU A 58 -6.66 -0.80 -22.32
N ASP A 59 -5.81 -1.82 -22.39
CA ASP A 59 -4.68 -2.00 -21.48
C ASP A 59 -3.67 -0.84 -21.60
N SER A 60 -3.34 -0.39 -22.82
CA SER A 60 -2.50 0.80 -23.04
C SER A 60 -3.09 2.04 -22.37
N LEU A 61 -4.38 2.31 -22.58
CA LEU A 61 -5.07 3.43 -21.96
C LEU A 61 -5.04 3.36 -20.43
N ILE A 62 -5.18 2.16 -19.85
CA ILE A 62 -5.10 1.96 -18.39
C ILE A 62 -3.70 2.31 -17.89
N GLU A 63 -2.65 1.86 -18.57
CA GLU A 63 -1.25 2.16 -18.23
C GLU A 63 -0.92 3.66 -18.37
N GLU A 64 -1.54 4.34 -19.35
CA GLU A 64 -1.48 5.80 -19.50
C GLU A 64 -2.26 6.56 -18.40
N GLY A 65 -3.03 5.85 -17.58
CA GLY A 65 -3.73 6.40 -16.43
C GLY A 65 -5.23 6.66 -16.64
N ALA A 66 -5.83 6.16 -17.72
CA ALA A 66 -7.27 6.30 -18.00
C ALA A 66 -8.16 5.83 -16.84
N GLN A 67 -7.72 4.81 -16.08
CA GLN A 67 -8.47 4.29 -14.93
C GLN A 67 -8.67 5.34 -13.84
N TRP A 68 -7.76 6.31 -13.73
CA TRP A 68 -7.84 7.38 -12.74
C TRP A 68 -8.62 8.58 -13.25
N CYS A 69 -8.42 8.94 -14.52
CA CYS A 69 -9.08 10.10 -15.12
C CYS A 69 -10.55 9.79 -15.47
N PHE A 70 -10.84 8.56 -15.89
CA PHE A 70 -12.14 8.12 -16.36
C PHE A 70 -12.51 6.72 -15.83
N PRO A 71 -12.61 6.52 -14.50
CA PRO A 71 -12.82 5.20 -13.89
C PRO A 71 -14.08 4.50 -14.40
N ALA A 72 -15.17 5.24 -14.59
CA ALA A 72 -16.42 4.69 -15.10
C ALA A 72 -16.31 4.21 -16.56
N ALA A 73 -15.57 4.94 -17.41
CA ALA A 73 -15.41 4.57 -18.81
C ALA A 73 -14.54 3.32 -18.96
N VAL A 74 -13.48 3.21 -18.17
CA VAL A 74 -12.62 2.02 -18.12
C VAL A 74 -13.39 0.80 -17.64
N LEU A 75 -14.18 0.94 -16.57
CA LEU A 75 -15.00 -0.17 -16.07
C LEU A 75 -16.02 -0.65 -17.12
N GLN A 76 -16.73 0.28 -17.76
CA GLN A 76 -17.66 -0.05 -18.84
C GLN A 76 -16.96 -0.73 -20.03
N ALA A 77 -15.74 -0.31 -20.35
CA ALA A 77 -14.95 -0.92 -21.41
C ALA A 77 -14.54 -2.36 -21.05
N GLN A 78 -14.16 -2.62 -19.80
CA GLN A 78 -13.85 -3.96 -19.30
C GLN A 78 -15.08 -4.88 -19.30
N GLU A 79 -16.23 -4.40 -18.81
CA GLU A 79 -17.49 -5.15 -18.86
C GLU A 79 -17.90 -5.50 -20.28
N LYS A 80 -17.74 -4.54 -21.22
CA LYS A 80 -18.00 -4.76 -22.64
C LYS A 80 -17.04 -5.78 -23.24
N GLN A 81 -15.75 -5.75 -22.86
CA GLN A 81 -14.77 -6.73 -23.30
C GLN A 81 -15.13 -8.15 -22.87
N ASN A 82 -15.58 -8.32 -21.61
CA ASN A 82 -16.05 -9.60 -21.07
C ASN A 82 -17.33 -10.07 -21.79
N ARG A 83 -18.22 -9.13 -22.14
CA ARG A 83 -19.40 -9.45 -22.92
C ARG A 83 -19.05 -9.97 -24.32
N ILE A 84 -18.15 -9.29 -25.04
CA ILE A 84 -17.73 -9.73 -26.38
C ILE A 84 -17.05 -11.10 -26.30
N ALA A 85 -16.24 -11.35 -25.26
CA ALA A 85 -15.63 -12.66 -25.05
C ALA A 85 -16.68 -13.77 -24.96
N ARG A 86 -17.76 -13.55 -24.18
CA ARG A 86 -18.89 -14.50 -24.10
C ARG A 86 -19.59 -14.71 -25.44
N GLU A 87 -19.75 -13.66 -26.24
CA GLU A 87 -20.37 -13.76 -27.57
C GLU A 87 -19.51 -14.59 -28.52
N LEU A 88 -18.19 -14.40 -28.49
CA LEU A 88 -17.23 -15.19 -29.28
C LEU A 88 -17.19 -16.66 -28.83
N GLU A 89 -17.18 -16.93 -27.54
CA GLU A 89 -17.23 -18.30 -26.98
C GLU A 89 -18.55 -18.99 -27.30
N GLY A 90 -19.66 -18.24 -27.26
CA GLY A 90 -21.01 -18.72 -27.57
C GLY A 90 -21.30 -18.86 -29.07
N GLY A 91 -20.36 -18.53 -29.96
CA GLY A 91 -20.55 -18.57 -31.40
C GLY A 91 -21.50 -17.51 -31.97
N LEU A 92 -21.76 -16.44 -31.21
CA LEU A 92 -22.61 -15.30 -31.59
C LEU A 92 -21.81 -14.28 -32.41
N TRP A 93 -21.28 -14.72 -33.57
CA TRP A 93 -20.30 -13.96 -34.35
C TRP A 93 -20.77 -12.59 -34.82
N ILE A 94 -22.04 -12.45 -35.19
CA ILE A 94 -22.62 -11.19 -35.68
C ILE A 94 -22.76 -10.18 -34.54
N ASP A 95 -23.18 -10.63 -33.36
CA ASP A 95 -23.28 -9.79 -32.17
C ASP A 95 -21.90 -9.34 -31.73
N ALA A 96 -20.95 -10.28 -31.66
CA ALA A 96 -19.55 -10.00 -31.35
C ALA A 96 -18.93 -8.99 -32.33
N ALA A 97 -19.17 -9.15 -33.64
CA ALA A 97 -18.66 -8.23 -34.65
C ALA A 97 -19.19 -6.80 -34.47
N ASN A 98 -20.49 -6.65 -34.22
CA ASN A 98 -21.10 -5.35 -33.95
C ASN A 98 -20.53 -4.72 -32.66
N ASP A 99 -20.42 -5.53 -31.60
CA ASP A 99 -19.94 -5.06 -30.31
C ASP A 99 -18.46 -4.69 -30.33
N ILE A 100 -17.63 -5.38 -31.11
CA ILE A 100 -16.22 -5.02 -31.36
C ILE A 100 -16.11 -3.66 -32.05
N VAL A 101 -16.92 -3.41 -33.08
CA VAL A 101 -16.92 -2.11 -33.79
C VAL A 101 -17.32 -0.98 -32.85
N ILE A 102 -18.35 -1.21 -32.03
CA ILE A 102 -18.80 -0.25 -31.01
C ILE A 102 -17.69 -0.02 -29.99
N GLN A 103 -17.04 -1.08 -29.52
CA GLN A 103 -15.99 -1.00 -28.52
C GLN A 103 -14.78 -0.22 -29.01
N ARG A 104 -14.30 -0.50 -30.24
CA ARG A 104 -13.21 0.26 -30.86
C ARG A 104 -13.50 1.75 -30.93
N LYS A 105 -14.72 2.12 -31.35
CA LYS A 105 -15.14 3.52 -31.39
C LYS A 105 -15.10 4.16 -30.00
N LYS A 106 -15.55 3.44 -28.96
CA LYS A 106 -15.52 3.92 -27.57
C LYS A 106 -14.10 4.08 -27.03
N LEU A 107 -13.20 3.15 -27.33
CA LEU A 107 -11.80 3.24 -26.91
C LEU A 107 -11.10 4.43 -27.57
N ASN A 108 -11.32 4.68 -28.86
CA ASN A 108 -10.77 5.86 -29.53
C ASN A 108 -11.33 7.17 -28.96
N ASP A 109 -12.61 7.23 -28.57
CA ASP A 109 -13.18 8.40 -27.90
C ASP A 109 -12.56 8.60 -26.49
N LEU A 110 -12.30 7.50 -25.77
CA LEU A 110 -11.62 7.54 -24.48
C LEU A 110 -10.17 8.02 -24.61
N GLU A 111 -9.44 7.54 -25.61
CA GLU A 111 -8.07 7.97 -25.97
C GLU A 111 -8.02 9.48 -26.20
N LEU A 112 -8.87 10.02 -27.08
CA LEU A 112 -8.92 11.47 -27.37
C LEU A 112 -9.23 12.31 -26.12
N ARG A 113 -10.12 11.83 -25.25
CA ARG A 113 -10.44 12.51 -23.99
C ARG A 113 -9.29 12.44 -22.99
N LEU A 114 -8.58 11.32 -22.94
CA LEU A 114 -7.40 11.16 -22.11
C LEU A 114 -6.29 12.10 -22.55
N ASP A 115 -5.98 12.14 -23.84
CA ASP A 115 -5.01 13.06 -24.41
C ASP A 115 -5.34 14.52 -24.07
N TYR A 116 -6.61 14.90 -24.18
CA TYR A 116 -7.07 16.23 -23.81
C TYR A 116 -6.82 16.53 -22.32
N VAL A 117 -7.23 15.60 -21.45
CA VAL A 117 -7.08 15.77 -19.99
C VAL A 117 -5.62 15.81 -19.57
N LEU A 118 -4.76 14.97 -20.14
CA LEU A 118 -3.33 14.92 -19.81
C LEU A 118 -2.59 16.21 -20.24
N ASN A 119 -3.06 16.87 -21.31
CA ASN A 119 -2.45 18.10 -21.81
C ASN A 119 -3.03 19.38 -21.18
N GLU A 120 -4.33 19.43 -20.87
CA GLU A 120 -5.01 20.67 -20.45
C GLU A 120 -5.54 20.68 -19.01
N ALA A 121 -5.65 19.53 -18.33
CA ALA A 121 -6.26 19.42 -17.01
C ALA A 121 -5.41 18.64 -15.99
N THR A 122 -5.71 18.81 -14.70
CA THR A 122 -5.06 18.05 -13.63
C THR A 122 -5.81 16.75 -13.38
N CYS A 123 -5.48 15.70 -14.12
CA CYS A 123 -5.75 14.32 -13.68
C CYS A 123 -4.52 13.80 -12.95
N ALA A 124 -4.66 13.53 -11.65
CA ALA A 124 -3.64 12.87 -10.87
C ALA A 124 -4.22 11.59 -10.26
N PRO A 125 -3.45 10.48 -10.26
CA PRO A 125 -3.87 9.30 -9.51
C PRO A 125 -4.06 9.68 -8.04
N PRO A 126 -5.04 9.09 -7.34
CA PRO A 126 -5.11 9.22 -5.89
C PRO A 126 -3.78 8.71 -5.31
N LEU A 127 -3.19 9.45 -4.37
CA LEU A 127 -1.97 9.04 -3.67
C LEU A 127 -2.16 7.59 -3.18
N LYS A 128 -1.46 6.65 -3.81
CA LYS A 128 -1.71 5.20 -3.69
C LYS A 128 -1.64 4.77 -2.24
N GLY A 129 -2.72 4.15 -1.74
CA GLY A 129 -2.76 3.54 -0.42
C GLY A 129 -1.72 2.44 -0.21
N LYS A 130 -1.27 1.74 -1.26
CA LYS A 130 -0.26 0.68 -1.13
C LYS A 130 1.13 1.17 -0.71
N ASP A 131 1.64 2.22 -1.36
CA ASP A 131 2.96 2.78 -1.00
C ASP A 131 2.92 3.41 0.40
N PHE A 132 1.78 4.00 0.77
CA PHE A 132 1.54 4.51 2.11
C PHE A 132 1.45 3.39 3.15
N ASP A 133 0.73 2.30 2.86
CA ASP A 133 0.58 1.16 3.75
C ASP A 133 1.91 0.44 3.97
N ASP A 134 2.71 0.25 2.91
CA ASP A 134 4.03 -0.35 3.00
C ASP A 134 5.00 0.53 3.80
N LEU A 135 4.98 1.84 3.55
CA LEU A 135 5.74 2.80 4.35
C LEU A 135 5.30 2.79 5.82
N MET A 136 3.99 2.71 6.07
CA MET A 136 3.44 2.68 7.42
C MET A 136 3.85 1.40 8.16
N GLN A 137 3.87 0.26 7.48
CA GLN A 137 4.38 -1.00 8.04
C GLN A 137 5.86 -0.89 8.42
N VAL A 138 6.68 -0.28 7.55
CA VAL A 138 8.10 -0.04 7.82
C VAL A 138 8.28 0.88 9.03
N VAL A 139 7.57 2.01 9.08
CA VAL A 139 7.63 2.97 10.19
C VAL A 139 7.21 2.30 11.51
N LYS A 140 6.12 1.52 11.48
CA LYS A 140 5.65 0.76 12.65
C LYS A 140 6.70 -0.23 13.15
N ARG A 141 7.36 -0.95 12.23
CA ARG A 141 8.45 -1.87 12.59
C ARG A 141 9.61 -1.15 13.24
N ILE A 142 10.04 -0.02 12.67
CA ILE A 142 11.11 0.82 13.24
C ILE A 142 10.71 1.30 14.64
N TYR A 143 9.48 1.77 14.82
CA TYR A 143 8.96 2.24 16.11
C TYR A 143 9.05 1.15 17.19
N HIS A 144 8.64 -0.09 16.87
CA HIS A 144 8.70 -1.20 17.81
C HIS A 144 10.13 -1.65 18.16
N LEU A 145 11.08 -1.51 17.23
CA LEU A 145 12.49 -1.80 17.51
C LEU A 145 13.13 -0.74 18.41
N LEU A 146 12.81 0.53 18.17
CA LEU A 146 13.45 1.65 18.86
C LEU A 146 12.84 1.94 20.24
N ASN A 147 11.55 1.68 20.44
CA ASN A 147 10.85 2.01 21.68
C ASN A 147 10.55 0.79 22.55
N VAL A 148 11.60 0.01 22.88
CA VAL A 148 11.52 -1.15 23.77
C VAL A 148 11.82 -0.79 25.23
N ASP A 149 11.38 -1.61 26.17
CA ASP A 149 11.69 -1.46 27.60
C ASP A 149 13.15 -1.85 27.94
N ASN A 150 13.60 -1.43 29.13
CA ASN A 150 14.90 -1.80 29.72
C ASN A 150 16.12 -1.37 28.88
N GLN A 151 16.11 -0.12 28.44
CA GLN A 151 17.15 0.46 27.60
C GLN A 151 18.42 0.82 28.38
N PHE A 152 18.28 1.23 29.65
CA PHE A 152 19.36 1.74 30.50
C PHE A 152 19.30 1.18 31.91
N ALA A 153 20.48 1.01 32.53
CA ALA A 153 20.59 0.67 33.94
C ALA A 153 20.31 1.88 34.86
N TYR A 154 20.17 1.62 36.16
CA TYR A 154 20.02 2.68 37.16
C TYR A 154 21.24 3.58 37.14
N ASN A 155 21.01 4.89 37.19
CA ASN A 155 22.05 5.90 37.22
C ASN A 155 23.11 5.78 36.11
N SER A 156 22.72 5.27 34.93
CA SER A 156 23.62 5.04 33.82
C SER A 156 23.07 5.62 32.50
N ILE A 157 24.00 6.06 31.67
CA ILE A 157 23.79 6.43 30.26
C ILE A 157 24.18 5.30 29.31
N GLU A 158 24.74 4.21 29.83
CA GLU A 158 25.14 3.07 29.00
C GLU A 158 23.93 2.27 28.54
N VAL A 159 23.92 1.97 27.24
CA VAL A 159 22.86 1.25 26.54
C VAL A 159 23.00 -0.24 26.85
N ASN A 160 21.89 -0.88 27.21
CA ASN A 160 21.84 -2.32 27.40
C ASN A 160 22.22 -3.06 26.10
N PRO A 161 23.08 -4.10 26.12
CA PRO A 161 23.45 -4.87 24.93
C PRO A 161 22.24 -5.40 24.12
N LYS A 162 21.15 -5.77 24.79
CA LYS A 162 19.92 -6.19 24.09
C LYS A 162 19.31 -5.05 23.27
N TYR A 163 19.27 -3.84 23.84
CA TYR A 163 18.77 -2.67 23.14
C TYR A 163 19.70 -2.24 22.00
N MET A 164 21.02 -2.41 22.17
CA MET A 164 22.00 -2.19 21.11
C MET A 164 21.73 -3.06 19.86
N GLY A 165 21.29 -4.31 20.06
CA GLY A 165 20.85 -5.19 18.95
C GLY A 165 19.66 -4.63 18.18
N HIS A 166 18.65 -4.11 18.88
CA HIS A 166 17.50 -3.46 18.25
C HIS A 166 17.88 -2.17 17.49
N LEU A 167 18.79 -1.37 18.05
CA LEU A 167 19.32 -0.18 17.36
C LEU A 167 20.05 -0.54 16.06
N ALA A 168 20.80 -1.64 16.04
CA ALA A 168 21.49 -2.13 14.84
C ALA A 168 20.49 -2.60 13.76
N GLU A 169 19.44 -3.34 14.15
CA GLU A 169 18.39 -3.77 13.22
C GLU A 169 17.64 -2.56 12.64
N ALA A 170 17.23 -1.62 13.48
CA ALA A 170 16.55 -0.41 13.05
C ALA A 170 17.43 0.43 12.10
N ALA A 171 18.73 0.57 12.40
CA ALA A 171 19.66 1.28 11.55
C ALA A 171 19.80 0.65 10.15
N ASN A 172 19.74 -0.67 10.03
CA ASN A 172 19.75 -1.36 8.73
C ASN A 172 18.51 -1.03 7.89
N ILE A 173 17.33 -0.97 8.52
CA ILE A 173 16.09 -0.57 7.82
C ILE A 173 16.17 0.91 7.43
N LEU A 174 16.61 1.79 8.34
CA LEU A 174 16.71 3.24 8.12
C LEU A 174 17.73 3.65 7.04
N LYS A 175 18.71 2.79 6.74
CA LYS A 175 19.62 2.96 5.60
C LYS A 175 18.92 2.80 4.25
N GLN A 176 17.91 1.93 4.18
CA GLN A 176 17.13 1.70 2.95
C GLN A 176 16.14 2.85 2.68
N HIS A 177 15.83 3.65 3.70
CA HIS A 177 14.89 4.77 3.62
C HIS A 177 15.58 6.10 4.00
N PRO A 178 16.35 6.72 3.09
CA PRO A 178 17.16 7.91 3.41
C PRO A 178 16.34 9.16 3.77
N THR A 179 15.07 9.21 3.39
CA THR A 179 14.13 10.32 3.65
C THR A 179 13.65 10.38 5.10
N ILE A 180 13.80 9.31 5.86
CA ILE A 180 13.31 9.24 7.25
C ILE A 180 14.27 9.98 8.19
N ARG A 181 13.76 10.88 9.02
CA ARG A 181 14.53 11.56 10.08
C ARG A 181 13.99 11.13 11.45
N LEU A 182 14.83 11.22 12.48
CA LEU A 182 14.51 10.75 13.83
C LEU A 182 14.61 11.88 14.84
N SER A 183 13.63 11.96 15.74
CA SER A 183 13.68 12.72 16.99
C SER A 183 13.96 11.75 18.13
N VAL A 184 15.04 11.96 18.89
CA VAL A 184 15.47 11.11 20.00
C VAL A 184 15.35 11.89 21.29
N THR A 185 14.38 11.55 22.12
CA THR A 185 14.08 12.26 23.37
C THR A 185 14.43 11.39 24.57
N GLY A 186 15.30 11.89 25.44
CA GLY A 186 15.68 11.19 26.67
C GLY A 186 14.76 11.54 27.84
N HIS A 187 14.50 10.53 28.68
CA HIS A 187 13.76 10.65 29.93
C HIS A 187 14.53 10.01 31.10
N ALA A 188 14.35 10.59 32.27
CA ALA A 188 14.79 10.10 33.56
C ALA A 188 13.58 9.67 34.40
N ASP A 189 13.82 8.87 35.44
CA ASP A 189 12.79 8.61 36.44
C ASP A 189 12.72 9.77 37.45
N ALA A 190 11.68 9.79 38.28
CA ALA A 190 11.43 10.87 39.25
C ALA A 190 12.44 10.89 40.43
N THR A 191 13.46 10.02 40.43
CA THR A 191 14.44 9.94 41.52
C THR A 191 15.60 10.88 41.22
N GLY A 192 15.71 12.00 41.95
CA GLY A 192 16.87 12.88 41.87
C GLY A 192 16.50 14.35 41.87
N GLY A 193 17.49 15.20 41.62
CA GLY A 193 17.25 16.61 41.35
C GLY A 193 16.99 16.83 39.86
N THR A 194 16.12 17.78 39.53
CA THR A 194 15.73 18.09 38.14
C THR A 194 16.92 18.35 37.22
N GLU A 195 17.93 19.12 37.66
CA GLU A 195 19.14 19.39 36.86
C GLU A 195 19.96 18.11 36.59
N TYR A 196 19.98 17.19 37.54
CA TYR A 196 20.67 15.91 37.39
C TYR A 196 19.94 15.00 36.41
N ASN A 197 18.61 14.93 36.54
CA ASN A 197 17.75 14.13 35.69
C ASN A 197 17.78 14.63 34.24
N GLU A 198 17.83 15.95 34.03
CA GLU A 198 18.02 16.55 32.72
C GLU A 198 19.37 16.19 32.09
N LYS A 199 20.46 16.21 32.87
CA LYS A 199 21.79 15.78 32.40
C LYS A 199 21.82 14.31 32.00
N ILE A 200 21.21 13.42 32.79
CA ILE A 200 21.15 11.98 32.47
C ILE A 200 20.27 11.72 31.24
N ALA A 201 19.09 12.33 31.17
CA ALA A 201 18.18 12.19 30.05
C ALA A 201 18.86 12.62 28.73
N LYS A 202 19.51 13.79 28.72
CA LYS A 202 20.32 14.26 27.59
C LYS A 202 21.45 13.30 27.24
N GLY A 203 22.18 12.79 28.23
CA GLY A 203 23.26 11.83 28.03
C GLY A 203 22.79 10.53 27.36
N ARG A 204 21.62 10.02 27.77
CA ARG A 204 20.99 8.83 27.16
C ARG A 204 20.62 9.07 25.70
N ALA A 205 19.98 10.20 25.39
CA ALA A 205 19.64 10.55 24.01
C ALA A 205 20.89 10.66 23.13
N GLN A 206 21.96 11.28 23.65
CA GLN A 206 23.25 11.38 22.95
C GLN A 206 23.89 10.02 22.72
N GLN A 207 23.82 9.12 23.71
CA GLN A 207 24.39 7.77 23.56
C GLN A 207 23.64 6.95 22.49
N VAL A 208 22.31 7.04 22.44
CA VAL A 208 21.52 6.41 21.37
C VAL A 208 21.88 6.98 20.00
N LYS A 209 21.97 8.32 19.87
CA LYS A 209 22.44 8.96 18.64
C LYS A 209 23.83 8.45 18.22
N ARG A 210 24.75 8.30 19.18
CA ARG A 210 26.09 7.78 18.92
C ARG A 210 26.05 6.35 18.36
N TYR A 211 25.27 5.45 18.95
CA TYR A 211 25.13 4.08 18.45
C TYR A 211 24.50 4.03 17.05
N LEU A 212 23.41 4.77 16.82
CA LEU A 212 22.78 4.85 15.48
C LEU A 212 23.77 5.39 14.43
N THR A 213 24.59 6.37 14.81
CA THR A 213 25.65 6.90 13.93
C THR A 213 26.73 5.85 13.63
N ILE A 214 27.19 5.11 14.64
CA ILE A 214 28.15 4.00 14.46
C ILE A 214 27.59 2.93 13.54
N PHE A 215 26.29 2.64 13.64
CA PHE A 215 25.61 1.71 12.74
C PHE A 215 25.37 2.27 11.34
N GLY A 216 25.75 3.53 11.06
CA GLY A 216 25.81 4.10 9.72
C GLY A 216 24.66 5.06 9.37
N LEU A 217 23.94 5.59 10.35
CA LEU A 217 23.05 6.74 10.12
C LEU A 217 23.85 8.05 10.08
N ALA A 218 23.50 8.93 9.14
CA ALA A 218 24.08 10.26 9.07
C ALA A 218 23.66 11.09 10.31
N PRO A 219 24.59 11.78 11.01
CA PRO A 219 24.27 12.56 12.21
C PRO A 219 23.20 13.64 12.02
N GLY A 220 23.07 14.19 10.80
CA GLY A 220 22.06 15.19 10.46
C GLY A 220 20.63 14.65 10.36
N ARG A 221 20.46 13.33 10.31
CA ARG A 221 19.14 12.67 10.34
C ARG A 221 18.59 12.46 11.76
N ILE A 222 19.38 12.78 12.79
CA ILE A 222 19.05 12.50 14.19
C ILE A 222 19.07 13.80 15.00
N GLU A 223 17.90 14.23 15.45
CA GLU A 223 17.70 15.32 16.40
C GLU A 223 17.60 14.74 17.82
N THR A 224 18.16 15.43 18.81
CA THR A 224 18.19 14.94 20.21
C THR A 224 17.61 15.96 21.15
N HIS A 225 16.69 15.53 22.00
CA HIS A 225 16.02 16.33 23.03
C HIS A 225 16.13 15.65 24.39
N SER A 226 15.88 16.42 25.44
CA SER A 226 15.80 15.95 26.82
C SER A 226 14.57 16.56 27.47
N LEU A 227 13.89 15.75 28.28
CA LEU A 227 12.76 16.18 29.10
C LEU A 227 13.02 15.91 30.59
N GLY A 228 14.22 15.44 30.95
CA GLY A 228 14.54 15.10 32.33
C GLY A 228 13.52 14.12 32.92
N GLU A 229 13.00 14.45 34.09
CA GLU A 229 11.92 13.71 34.78
C GLU A 229 10.51 14.13 34.35
N GLU A 230 10.39 15.13 33.46
CA GLU A 230 9.11 15.62 32.97
C GLU A 230 8.46 14.59 32.03
N LEU A 231 7.12 14.55 32.05
CA LEU A 231 6.29 13.64 31.25
C LEU A 231 6.65 12.14 31.45
N PRO A 232 6.47 11.60 32.69
CA PRO A 232 6.61 10.17 32.93
C PRO A 232 5.57 9.38 32.12
N LEU A 233 5.95 8.20 31.60
CA LEU A 233 5.03 7.34 30.85
C LEU A 233 3.98 6.74 31.79
N TYR A 234 4.43 6.36 32.99
CA TYR A 234 3.58 5.87 34.07
C TYR A 234 3.85 6.66 35.33
N GLN A 235 2.79 7.06 36.03
CA GLN A 235 2.88 7.70 37.33
C GLN A 235 3.17 6.67 38.42
N GLY A 236 3.93 7.08 39.43
CA GLY A 236 4.23 6.29 40.62
C GLY A 236 5.71 5.93 40.78
N ASP A 237 6.01 5.28 41.90
CA ASP A 237 7.38 5.10 42.41
C ASP A 237 7.85 3.65 42.44
N SER A 238 7.05 2.71 41.92
CA SER A 238 7.43 1.30 41.96
C SER A 238 8.71 1.06 41.15
N PRO A 239 9.56 0.08 41.52
CA PRO A 239 10.79 -0.21 40.78
C PRO A 239 10.57 -0.51 39.29
N GLY A 240 9.43 -1.13 38.96
CA GLY A 240 9.00 -1.38 37.59
C GLY A 240 8.69 -0.08 36.84
N VAL A 241 7.91 0.82 37.44
CA VAL A 241 7.58 2.13 36.85
C VAL A 241 8.84 2.97 36.61
N ARG A 242 9.77 2.97 37.57
CA ARG A 242 11.07 3.65 37.41
C ARG A 242 11.88 3.06 36.27
N LEU A 243 11.86 1.75 36.06
CA LEU A 243 12.54 1.13 34.91
C LEU A 243 11.95 1.59 33.58
N THR A 244 10.63 1.64 33.47
CA THR A 244 9.95 2.09 32.26
C THR A 244 10.12 3.58 32.00
N ASN A 245 10.21 4.41 33.04
CA ASN A 245 10.44 5.84 32.90
C ASN A 245 11.89 6.18 32.50
N ARG A 246 12.86 5.29 32.79
CA ARG A 246 14.23 5.37 32.28
C ARG A 246 14.31 4.94 30.81
N ARG A 247 13.76 5.77 29.93
CA ARG A 247 13.63 5.48 28.50
C ARG A 247 14.18 6.60 27.64
N VAL A 248 14.47 6.25 26.39
CA VAL A 248 14.56 7.13 25.26
C VAL A 248 13.38 6.82 24.35
N SER A 249 12.62 7.85 24.01
CA SER A 249 11.56 7.79 23.01
C SER A 249 12.13 8.22 21.66
N ILE A 250 11.87 7.46 20.61
CA ILE A 250 12.28 7.81 19.25
C ILE A 250 11.06 7.92 18.35
N GLU A 251 10.92 9.07 17.73
CA GLU A 251 9.84 9.39 16.80
C GLU A 251 10.40 9.63 15.39
N VAL A 252 9.62 9.22 14.39
CA VAL A 252 9.95 9.48 12.99
C VAL A 252 9.41 10.86 12.61
N ILE A 253 10.29 11.74 12.13
CA ILE A 253 9.95 13.07 11.62
C ILE A 253 9.91 13.00 10.09
N ALA A 254 8.79 13.40 9.49
CA ALA A 254 8.69 13.62 8.05
C ALA A 254 9.31 14.99 7.69
N ASP A 255 10.11 15.04 6.63
CA ASP A 255 10.61 16.32 6.11
C ASP A 255 9.44 17.14 5.57
N LYS A 256 9.24 18.34 6.13
CA LYS A 256 8.21 19.29 5.68
C LYS A 256 8.41 19.78 4.24
N ASN A 257 9.55 19.46 3.61
CA ASN A 257 9.97 20.01 2.32
C ASN A 257 9.71 19.09 1.10
N SER A 258 9.25 17.85 1.27
CA SER A 258 9.02 16.95 0.14
C SER A 258 7.77 17.29 -0.71
N ASN A 259 6.94 18.24 -0.27
CA ASN A 259 5.77 18.71 -1.01
C ASN A 259 6.05 19.98 -1.86
N ALA A 260 7.29 20.48 -1.87
CA ALA A 260 7.65 21.73 -2.57
C ALA A 260 8.29 21.52 -3.95
N THR A 261 8.37 20.27 -4.45
CA THR A 261 9.08 19.94 -5.71
C THR A 261 8.22 19.14 -6.71
N GLN A 262 6.91 19.41 -6.75
CA GLN A 262 6.03 18.95 -7.83
C GLN A 262 5.48 20.13 -8.67
N GLY A 263 6.32 21.12 -8.94
CA GLY A 263 5.94 22.30 -9.71
C GLY A 263 7.12 22.97 -10.38
N ALA A 264 7.86 22.22 -11.20
CA ALA A 264 8.77 22.75 -12.21
C ALA A 264 9.26 21.60 -13.10
N LEU A 265 8.59 21.41 -14.23
CA LEU A 265 9.15 21.38 -15.60
C LEU A 265 8.02 21.04 -16.58
#